data_AF-A0A966NHW4-F1
#
_entry.id   AF-A0A966NHW4-F1
#
_cell.length_a   1.000
_cell.length_b   1.000
_cell.length_c   1.000
_cell.angle_alpha   90.00
_cell.angle_beta   90.00
_cell.angle_gamma   90.00
#
_symmetry.space_group_name_H-M   'P 1'
#
loop_
_entity.id
_entity.type
_entity.pdbx_description
1 polymer ?
#
loop_
_entity_poly.entity_id
_entity_poly.type
_entity_poly.pdbx_seq_one_letter_code
_entity_poly.pdbx_strand_id
1 'polypeptide(L)' 'MTTFSSVVALRLEGNHLRIAVPNVLVKERIENRYLPILDGVLSDIGKPGTRLVVEV' A
#
# COMPACT_ATOMS: atom_id res chain seq x y z
N MET A 1 -18.52 -5.93 -1.54
CA MET A 1 -17.39 -6.40 -2.37
C MET A 1 -16.29 -5.35 -2.25
N THR A 2 -15.30 -5.59 -1.38
CA THR A 2 -14.24 -4.61 -1.02
C THR A 2 -12.90 -5.10 -1.52
N THR A 3 -12.71 -5.00 -2.83
CA THR A 3 -11.50 -5.50 -3.49
C THR A 3 -10.50 -4.37 -3.66
N PHE A 4 -9.20 -4.70 -3.63
CA PHE A 4 -8.08 -3.81 -3.94
C PHE A 4 -8.16 -3.08 -5.28
N SER A 5 -9.17 -3.41 -6.11
CA SER A 5 -9.40 -2.88 -7.45
C SER A 5 -9.53 -1.36 -7.52
N SER A 6 -9.82 -0.68 -6.41
CA SER A 6 -9.94 0.77 -6.34
C SER A 6 -8.74 1.45 -5.68
N VAL A 7 -7.65 0.72 -5.42
CA VAL A 7 -6.42 1.28 -4.88
C VAL A 7 -5.62 1.93 -6.01
N VAL A 8 -5.27 3.20 -5.84
CA VAL A 8 -4.53 3.97 -6.86
C VAL A 8 -3.21 4.45 -6.26
N ALA A 9 -2.11 4.25 -6.98
CA ALA A 9 -0.83 4.83 -6.60
C ALA A 9 -0.85 6.34 -6.85
N LEU A 10 -0.60 7.13 -5.81
CA LEU A 10 -0.59 8.59 -5.91
C LEU A 10 0.80 9.11 -6.25
N ARG A 11 1.80 8.72 -5.46
CA ARG A 11 3.17 9.21 -5.61
C ARG A 11 4.18 8.30 -4.91
N LEU A 12 5.39 8.25 -5.45
CA LEU A 12 6.57 7.73 -4.76
C LEU A 12 7.51 8.90 -4.44
N GLU A 13 7.70 9.19 -3.16
CA GLU A 13 8.61 10.25 -2.68
C GLU A 13 9.70 9.64 -1.79
N GLY A 14 10.92 9.59 -2.32
CA GLY A 14 12.04 8.90 -1.68
C GLY A 14 11.68 7.43 -1.46
N ASN A 15 11.53 7.05 -0.19
CA ASN A 15 11.18 5.69 0.22
C ASN A 15 9.73 5.56 0.72
N HIS A 16 8.84 6.51 0.39
CA HIS A 16 7.43 6.45 0.76
C HIS A 16 6.56 6.30 -0.48
N LEU A 17 5.87 5.16 -0.60
CA LEU A 17 4.88 4.92 -1.65
C LEU A 17 3.49 5.25 -1.11
N ARG A 18 2.90 6.32 -1.63
CA ARG A 18 1.58 6.80 -1.23
C ARG A 18 0.50 6.20 -2.13
N ILE A 19 -0.52 5.61 -1.51
CA ILE A 19 -1.68 5.01 -2.20
C ILE A 19 -2.98 5.59 -1.66
N ALA A 20 -3.95 5.79 -2.56
CA ALA A 20 -5.32 6.13 -2.21
C ALA A 20 -6.18 4.86 -2.16
N VAL A 21 -7.08 4.78 -1.19
CA VAL A 21 -8.03 3.66 -1.03
C VAL A 21 -9.46 4.21 -0.89
N PRO A 22 -10.49 3.46 -1.28
CA PRO A 22 -11.85 4.01 -1.37
C PRO A 22 -12.55 4.23 -0.02
N ASN A 23 -12.06 3.64 1.07
CA ASN A 23 -12.62 3.77 2.41
C ASN A 23 -11.69 3.24 3.50
N VAL A 24 -11.98 3.61 4.74
CA VAL A 24 -11.24 3.21 5.95
C VAL A 24 -11.13 1.70 6.11
N LEU A 25 -12.18 0.94 5.76
CA LEU A 25 -12.15 -0.53 5.88
C LEU A 25 -11.08 -1.17 4.97
N VAL A 26 -10.85 -0.61 3.78
CA VAL A 26 -9.75 -1.06 2.91
C VAL A 26 -8.41 -0.65 3.50
N LYS A 27 -8.29 0.57 4.04
CA LYS A 27 -7.06 1.03 4.72
C LYS A 27 -6.65 0.09 5.86
N GLU A 28 -7.56 -0.18 6.80
CA GLU A 28 -7.30 -1.08 7.93
C GLU A 28 -6.92 -2.49 7.47
N ARG A 29 -7.56 -2.98 6.41
CA ARG A 29 -7.24 -4.29 5.86
C ARG A 29 -5.81 -4.31 5.29
N ILE A 30 -5.40 -3.27 4.56
CA ILE A 30 -4.03 -3.15 4.04
C ILE A 30 -3.03 -3.13 5.20
N GLU A 31 -3.25 -2.23 6.16
CA GLU A 31 -2.35 -2.02 7.30
C GLU A 31 -2.22 -3.28 8.16
N ASN A 32 -3.32 -3.98 8.45
CA ASN A 32 -3.27 -5.10 9.40
C ASN A 32 -2.98 -6.47 8.76
N ARG A 33 -3.26 -6.66 7.46
CA ARG A 33 -3.19 -7.98 6.82
C ARG A 33 -2.24 -8.06 5.64
N TYR A 34 -2.11 -6.99 4.86
CA TYR A 34 -1.38 -7.05 3.59
C TYR A 34 -0.03 -6.36 3.62
N LEU A 35 0.28 -5.53 4.63
CA LEU A 35 1.61 -4.91 4.77
C LEU A 35 2.77 -5.92 4.64
N PRO A 36 2.78 -7.09 5.31
CA PRO A 36 3.89 -8.03 5.16
C PRO A 36 4.07 -8.55 3.73
N ILE A 37 2.96 -8.75 3.01
CA ILE A 37 2.99 -9.20 1.62
C ILE A 37 3.51 -8.08 0.72
N LEU A 38 3.05 -6.84 0.94
CA LEU A 38 3.47 -5.69 0.16
C LEU A 38 4.94 -5.35 0.39
N ASP A 39 5.45 -5.48 1.62
CA ASP A 39 6.87 -5.31 1.95
C ASP A 39 7.74 -6.36 1.24
N GLY A 40 7.26 -7.61 1.17
CA GLY A 40 7.91 -8.67 0.39
C GLY A 40 7.98 -8.33 -1.09
N VAL A 41 6.85 -7.93 -1.69
CA VAL A 41 6.79 -7.54 -3.10
C VAL A 41 7.67 -6.32 -3.40
N LEU A 42 7.69 -5.31 -2.52
CA LEU A 42 8.54 -4.13 -2.66
C LEU A 42 10.03 -4.51 -2.62
N SER A 43 10.39 -5.47 -1.77
CA SER A 43 11.76 -6.00 -1.71
C SER A 43 12.11 -6.77 -2.99
N ASP A 44 11.20 -7.61 -3.49
CA ASP A 44 11.39 -8.42 -4.71
C ASP A 44 11.58 -7.55 -5.98
N ILE A 45 10.93 -6.39 -6.04
CA ILE A 45 11.10 -5.43 -7.15
C ILE A 45 12.30 -4.49 -6.97
N GLY A 46 13.18 -4.76 -5.99
CA GLY A 46 14.40 -3.98 -5.75
C GLY A 46 14.15 -2.63 -5.05
N LYS A 47 13.04 -2.48 -4.34
CA LYS A 47 12.72 -1.31 -3.50
C LYS A 47 12.60 -1.67 -2.01
N PRO A 48 13.65 -2.29 -1.42
CA PRO A 48 13.62 -2.66 -0.02
C PRO A 48 13.50 -1.41 0.88
N GLY A 49 12.71 -1.54 1.94
CA GLY A 49 12.49 -0.48 2.92
C GLY A 49 11.53 0.63 2.47
N THR A 50 10.96 0.55 1.26
CA THR A 50 9.89 1.47 0.87
C THR A 50 8.69 1.27 1.79
N ARG A 51 8.28 2.34 2.48
CA ARG A 51 7.13 2.35 3.38
C ARG A 51 5.88 2.71 2.60
N LEU A 52 4.84 1.91 2.78
CA LEU A 52 3.52 2.21 2.25
C LEU A 52 2.84 3.28 3.11
N VAL A 53 2.29 4.31 2.48
CA VAL A 53 1.46 5.34 3.14
C VAL A 53 0.06 5.26 2.55
N VAL A 54 -0.91 4.89 3.39
CA VAL A 54 -2.29 4.65 2.95
C VAL A 54 -3.19 5.83 3.31
N GLU A 55 -3.81 6.41 2.30
CA GLU A 55 -4.74 7.54 2.40
C GLU A 55 -6.13 7.12 1.89
N VAL A 56 -7.18 7.65 2.54
CA VAL A 56 -8.58 7.45 2.14
C VAL A 56 -9.04 8.67 1.36
#